data_AF-A0A972QAQ1-F1
#
_entry.id   AF-A0A972QAQ1-F1
#
_cell.length_a   1.000
_cell.length_b   1.000
_cell.length_c   1.000
_cell.angle_alpha   90.00
_cell.angle_beta   90.00
_cell.angle_gamma   90.00
#
_symmetry.space_group_name_H-M   'P 1'
#
loop_
_entity.id
_entity.type
_entity.pdbx_description
1 polymer ?
#
loop_
_entity_poly.entity_id
_entity_poly.type
_entity_poly.pdbx_seq_one_letter_code
_entity_poly.pdbx_strand_id
1 'polypeptide(L)' 'MKLSLQIIINQDEEGIYIVSCPALKGCRSYGRTLKEAQDNIQEAIQAHIEYIINSSMV' A
#
# COMPACT_ATOMS: atom_id res chain seq x y z
N MET A 1 4.04 18.30 2.69
CA MET A 1 4.22 17.69 1.36
C MET A 1 3.15 16.61 1.21
N LYS A 2 2.22 16.74 0.27
CA LYS A 2 1.18 15.72 0.04
C LYS A 2 1.66 14.78 -1.06
N LEU A 3 1.82 13.49 -0.73
CA LEU A 3 2.07 12.45 -1.73
C LEU A 3 0.72 11.86 -2.14
N SER A 4 0.40 11.94 -3.43
CA SER A 4 -0.76 11.27 -4.01
C SER A 4 -0.26 10.09 -4.82
N LEU A 5 -0.44 8.89 -4.28
CA LEU A 5 -0.08 7.64 -4.94
C LEU A 5 -1.33 7.01 -5.52
N GLN A 6 -1.26 6.55 -6.77
CA GLN A 6 -2.32 5.73 -7.34
C GLN A 6 -2.24 4.34 -6.75
N ILE A 7 -3.36 3.85 -6.23
CA ILE A 7 -3.54 2.48 -5.79
C ILE A 7 -4.51 1.78 -6.74
N ILE A 8 -4.19 0.53 -7.08
CA ILE A 8 -5.07 -0.35 -7.84
C ILE A 8 -5.74 -1.27 -6.83
N ILE A 9 -7.08 -1.31 -6.86
CA ILE A 9 -7.89 -2.16 -6.00
C ILE A 9 -8.61 -3.16 -6.90
N ASN A 10 -8.43 -4.45 -6.62
CA ASN A 10 -9.15 -5.55 -7.26
C ASN A 10 -9.85 -6.35 -6.16
N GLN A 11 -11.07 -6.81 -6.44
CA GLN A 11 -11.76 -7.74 -5.56
C GLN A 11 -11.76 -9.11 -6.21
N ASP A 12 -11.36 -10.12 -5.45
CA ASP A 12 -11.35 -11.51 -5.90
C ASP A 12 -12.73 -12.17 -5.74
N GLU A 13 -12.90 -13.37 -6.31
CA GLU A 13 -14.18 -14.10 -6.32
C GLU A 13 -14.65 -14.47 -4.90
N GLU A 14 -13.71 -14.60 -3.95
CA GLU A 14 -13.97 -14.84 -2.52
C GLU A 14 -14.32 -13.57 -1.73
N GLY A 15 -14.37 -12.40 -2.39
CA GLY A 15 -14.66 -11.12 -1.73
C GLY A 15 -13.47 -10.49 -1.02
N ILE A 16 -12.26 -10.98 -1.27
CA ILE A 16 -11.02 -10.40 -0.74
C ILE A 16 -10.60 -9.22 -1.62
N TYR A 17 -10.33 -8.08 -0.99
CA TYR A 17 -9.82 -6.89 -1.65
C TYR A 17 -8.29 -6.97 -1.70
N ILE A 18 -7.76 -7.03 -2.90
CA ILE A 18 -6.34 -6.99 -3.23
C ILE A 18 -6.01 -5.57 -3.64
N VAL A 19 -5.08 -4.94 -2.93
CA VAL A 19 -4.64 -3.58 -3.22
C VAL A 19 -3.17 -3.56 -3.57
N SER A 20 -2.76 -2.74 -4.53
CA SER A 20 -1.38 -2.67 -4.96
C SER A 20 -1.03 -1.26 -5.39
N CYS A 21 0.16 -0.79 -5.00
CA CYS A 21 0.66 0.52 -5.37
C CYS A 21 1.68 0.38 -6.50
N PRO A 22 1.32 0.64 -7.78
CA PRO A 22 2.26 0.56 -8.90
C PRO A 22 3.45 1.52 -8.77
N ALA A 23 3.30 2.62 -8.01
CA ALA A 23 4.37 3.58 -7.75
C ALA A 23 5.46 3.03 -6.83
N LEU A 24 5.13 2.07 -5.95
CA LEU A 24 6.07 1.41 -5.05
C LEU A 24 6.23 -0.04 -5.50
N LYS A 25 7.34 -0.34 -6.20
CA LYS A 25 7.62 -1.70 -6.69
C LYS A 25 7.56 -2.70 -5.54
N GLY A 26 6.64 -3.66 -5.64
CA GLY A 26 6.45 -4.73 -4.65
C GLY A 26 5.53 -4.39 -3.48
N CYS A 27 4.97 -3.17 -3.40
CA CYS A 27 4.04 -2.80 -2.35
C CYS A 27 2.62 -3.26 -2.71
N ARG A 28 2.24 -4.42 -2.17
CA ARG A 28 0.92 -5.03 -2.31
C ARG A 28 0.39 -5.38 -0.93
N SER A 29 -0.91 -5.21 -0.75
CA SER A 29 -1.62 -5.60 0.45
C SER A 29 -2.97 -6.21 0.12
N TYR A 30 -3.66 -6.72 1.13
CA TYR A 30 -4.95 -7.36 1.00
C TYR A 30 -5.80 -7.11 2.24
N GLY A 31 -7.11 -7.23 2.12
CA GLY A 31 -8.04 -7.09 3.22
C GLY A 31 -9.40 -7.70 2.88
N ARG A 32 -10.16 -8.06 3.92
CA ARG A 32 -11.52 -8.59 3.74
C ARG A 32 -12.54 -7.51 3.41
N THR A 33 -12.20 -6.25 3.65
CA THR A 33 -13.01 -5.10 3.32
C THR A 33 -12.17 -4.05 2.60
N LEU A 34 -12.83 -3.18 1.84
CA LEU A 34 -12.19 -2.04 1.17
C LEU A 34 -11.37 -1.18 2.15
N LYS A 35 -11.93 -0.94 3.34
CA LYS A 35 -11.30 -0.13 4.37
C LYS A 35 -10.07 -0.82 4.95
N GLU A 36 -10.18 -2.10 5.30
CA GLU A 36 -9.06 -2.88 5.83
C GLU A 36 -7.91 -2.97 4.82
N ALA A 37 -8.22 -3.20 3.55
CA ALA A 37 -7.21 -3.21 2.50
C ALA A 37 -6.54 -1.83 2.33
N GLN A 38 -7.32 -0.75 2.40
CA GLN A 38 -6.80 0.63 2.36
C GLN A 38 -5.88 0.95 3.55
N ASP A 39 -6.30 0.64 4.78
CA ASP A 39 -5.47 0.84 5.98
C ASP A 39 -4.15 0.05 5.85
N ASN A 40 -4.22 -1.23 5.46
CA ASN A 40 -3.03 -2.06 5.34
C ASN A 40 -2.04 -1.55 4.27
N ILE A 41 -2.51 -1.07 3.11
CA ILE A 41 -1.60 -0.51 2.09
C ILE A 41 -1.06 0.86 2.51
N GLN A 42 -1.82 1.65 3.25
CA GLN A 42 -1.37 2.94 3.77
C GLN A 42 -0.23 2.76 4.77
N GLU A 43 -0.34 1.80 5.69
CA GLU A 43 0.75 1.44 6.60
C GLU A 43 1.99 0.94 5.84
N ALA A 44 1.80 0.07 4.85
CA ALA A 44 2.91 -0.45 4.04
C ALA A 44 3.64 0.66 3.26
N ILE A 45 2.89 1.61 2.68
CA ILE A 45 3.44 2.79 2.00
C ILE A 45 4.22 3.64 2.99
N GLN A 46 3.66 3.91 4.17
CA GLN A 46 4.29 4.74 5.18
C GLN A 46 5.60 4.12 5.67
N ALA A 47 5.60 2.83 6.02
CA ALA A 47 6.80 2.11 6.42
C ALA A 47 7.87 2.11 5.32
N HIS A 48 7.47 1.99 4.04
CA HIS A 48 8.40 2.04 2.92
C HIS A 48 9.04 3.43 2.75
N ILE A 49 8.25 4.50 2.90
CA ILE A 49 8.76 5.88 2.85
C ILE A 49 9.69 6.14 4.03
N GLU A 50 9.31 5.73 5.23
CA GLU A 50 10.16 5.84 6.43
C GLU A 50 11.48 5.08 6.22
N TYR A 51 11.45 3.89 5.63
CA TYR A 51 12.64 3.14 5.27
C TYR A 51 13.53 3.89 4.27
N ILE A 52 12.97 4.47 3.20
CA ILE A 52 13.74 5.25 2.22
C ILE A 52 14.41 6.47 2.88
N ILE A 53 13.66 7.20 3.73
CA ILE A 53 14.16 8.38 4.43
C ILE A 53 15.27 7.98 5.41
N ASN A 54 15.06 6.92 6.19
CA ASN A 54 16.00 6.48 7.21
C ASN A 54 17.22 5.76 6.61
N SER A 55 17.07 5.07 5.49
CA SER A 55 18.17 4.42 4.76
C SER A 55 19.11 5.42 4.08
N SER A 56 18.73 6.70 4.01
CA SER A 56 19.61 7.79 3.56
C SER A 56 20.54 8.32 4.67
N MET A 57 20.48 7.76 5.88
CA MET A 57 21.37 8.10 7.02
C MET A 57 22.46 7.05 7.31
N VAL A 58 22.85 6.25 6.31
CA VAL A 58 24.01 5.35 6.38
C VAL A 58 24.96 5.57 5.21
#